data_AF-A0A528BBX4-F1
#
_entry.id   AF-A0A528BBX4-F1
#
_cell.length_a   1.000
_cell.length_b   1.000
_cell.length_c   1.000
_cell.angle_alpha   90.00
_cell.angle_beta   90.00
_cell.angle_gamma   90.00
#
_symmetry.space_group_name_H-M   'P 1'
#
loop_
_entity.id
_entity.type
_entity.pdbx_description
1 polymer ?
#
loop_
_entity_poly.entity_id
_entity_poly.type
_entity_poly.pdbx_seq_one_letter_code
_entity_poly.pdbx_strand_id
1 'polypeptide(L)'
;MDVLKHAVHTYAARHANRDGLALTPVPGLRMMCVESPHRDLHSVYRPLVCLVLQGAKMMTVGREQQVFTAGQSVIVSADMPVVGRIV
;
A
#
# COMPACT_ATOMS: atom_id res chain seq x y z
N MET A 1 16.58 3.08 -3.12
CA MET A 1 15.23 2.47 -3.05
C MET A 1 15.30 0.95 -2.99
N ASP A 2 16.28 0.30 -3.62
CA ASP A 2 16.35 -1.17 -3.70
C ASP A 2 16.48 -1.88 -2.35
N VAL A 3 17.27 -1.33 -1.42
CA VAL A 3 17.40 -1.87 -0.05
C VAL A 3 16.04 -1.88 0.66
N LEU A 4 15.29 -0.79 0.57
CA LEU A 4 13.97 -0.69 1.20
C LEU A 4 12.97 -1.65 0.55
N LYS A 5 12.93 -1.71 -0.79
CA LYS A 5 12.11 -2.66 -1.54
C LYS A 5 12.41 -4.10 -1.11
N HIS A 6 13.68 -4.47 -1.05
CA HIS A 6 14.11 -5.82 -0.66
C HIS A 6 13.73 -6.14 0.79
N ALA A 7 13.94 -5.20 1.73
CA ALA A 7 13.55 -5.38 3.13
C ALA A 7 12.03 -5.58 3.28
N VAL A 8 11.23 -4.77 2.59
CA VAL A 8 9.77 -4.88 2.61
C VAL A 8 9.31 -6.21 2.03
N HIS A 9 9.86 -6.63 0.90
CA HIS A 9 9.53 -7.92 0.29
C HIS A 9 9.86 -9.09 1.22
N THR A 10 11.07 -9.11 1.78
CA THR A 10 11.52 -10.16 2.71
C THR A 10 10.67 -10.22 3.97
N TYR A 11 10.29 -9.07 4.51
CA TYR A 11 9.41 -9.01 5.69
C TYR A 11 7.99 -9.50 5.35
N ALA A 12 7.40 -8.99 4.26
CA ALA A 12 6.05 -9.34 3.86
C ALA A 12 5.92 -10.83 3.51
N ALA A 13 6.91 -11.43 2.86
CA ALA A 13 6.94 -12.86 2.55
C ALA A 13 6.79 -13.77 3.79
N ARG A 14 7.16 -13.27 4.97
CA ARG A 14 7.10 -14.03 6.24
C ARG A 14 5.89 -13.69 7.10
N HIS A 15 5.30 -12.50 6.94
CA HIS A 15 4.32 -11.96 7.89
C HIS A 15 3.01 -11.49 7.25
N ALA A 16 2.91 -11.50 5.92
CA ALA A 16 1.69 -11.07 5.23
C ALA A 16 0.54 -12.04 5.49
N ASN A 17 -0.64 -11.48 5.71
CA ASN A 17 -1.89 -12.25 5.70
C ASN A 17 -2.31 -12.57 4.25
N ARG A 18 -3.47 -13.21 4.10
CA ARG A 18 -4.02 -13.59 2.78
C ARG A 18 -4.29 -12.42 1.83
N ASP A 19 -4.39 -11.21 2.36
CA ASP A 19 -4.60 -9.98 1.57
C ASP A 19 -3.29 -9.24 1.27
N GLY A 20 -2.14 -9.87 1.57
CA GLY A 20 -0.82 -9.28 1.35
C GLY A 20 -0.41 -8.25 2.40
N LEU A 21 -1.21 -8.04 3.45
CA LEU A 21 -0.92 -7.08 4.52
C LEU A 21 -0.05 -7.72 5.60
N ALA A 22 1.15 -7.16 5.82
CA ALA A 22 2.04 -7.50 6.92
C ALA A 22 2.06 -6.36 7.94
N LEU A 23 1.63 -6.65 9.17
CA LEU A 23 1.77 -5.73 10.30
C LEU A 23 3.20 -5.78 10.84
N THR A 24 3.69 -4.63 11.30
CA THR A 24 5.03 -4.52 11.88
C THR A 24 4.95 -4.26 13.38
N PRO A 25 6.01 -4.56 14.16
CA PRO A 25 6.09 -4.15 15.56
C PRO A 25 6.12 -2.63 15.75
N VAL A 26 6.41 -1.86 14.70
CA VAL A 26 6.41 -0.39 14.74
C VAL A 26 4.97 0.12 14.56
N PRO A 27 4.38 0.78 15.57
CA PRO A 27 3.01 1.27 15.48
C PRO A 27 2.83 2.22 14.28
N GLY A 28 1.76 1.99 13.51
CA GLY A 28 1.44 2.81 12.33
C GLY A 28 2.18 2.42 11.04
N LEU A 29 3.24 1.62 11.12
CA LEU A 29 3.94 1.12 9.94
C LEU A 29 3.38 -0.23 9.50
N ARG A 30 2.99 -0.30 8.22
CA ARG A 30 2.42 -1.48 7.59
C ARG A 30 3.11 -1.70 6.25
N MET A 31 3.25 -2.96 5.86
CA MET A 31 3.80 -3.36 4.57
C MET A 31 2.72 -4.12 3.80
N MET A 32 2.62 -3.89 2.49
CA MET A 32 1.68 -4.60 1.65
C MET A 32 2.38 -5.11 0.41
N CYS A 33 2.28 -6.42 0.16
CA CYS A 33 2.87 -7.08 -1.00
C CYS A 33 1.93 -8.19 -1.46
N VAL A 34 1.64 -8.23 -2.75
CA VAL A 34 0.83 -9.26 -3.40
C VAL A 34 1.56 -9.73 -4.66
N GLU A 35 1.43 -11.01 -5.00
CA GLU A 35 2.11 -11.60 -6.18
C GLU A 35 1.34 -11.38 -7.48
N SER A 36 0.05 -11.04 -7.39
CA SER A 36 -0.83 -10.74 -8.52
C SER A 36 -1.81 -9.62 -8.15
N PRO A 37 -2.42 -8.94 -9.15
CA PRO A 37 -3.36 -7.86 -8.90
C PRO A 37 -4.45 -8.31 -7.92
N HIS A 38 -4.60 -7.55 -6.84
CA HIS A 38 -5.51 -7.92 -5.76
C HIS A 38 -6.92 -7.37 -5.99
N ARG A 39 -7.90 -7.87 -5.24
CA ARG A 39 -9.25 -7.27 -5.19
C ARG A 39 -9.21 -5.87 -4.62
N ASP A 40 -10.26 -5.10 -4.89
CA ASP A 40 -10.47 -3.79 -4.29
C ASP A 40 -10.52 -3.88 -2.76
N LEU A 41 -9.75 -2.99 -2.12
CA LEU A 41 -9.67 -2.83 -0.68
C LEU A 41 -10.38 -1.53 -0.28
N HIS A 42 -11.55 -1.67 0.31
CA HIS A 42 -12.31 -0.56 0.87
C HIS A 42 -11.80 -0.22 2.26
N SER A 43 -11.40 1.02 2.49
CA SER A 43 -10.86 1.43 3.79
C SER A 43 -11.01 2.94 4.00
N VAL A 44 -10.94 3.36 5.26
CA VAL A 44 -10.74 4.78 5.60
C VAL A 44 -9.25 4.96 5.88
N TYR A 45 -8.58 5.76 5.06
CA TYR A 45 -7.22 6.17 5.33
C TYR A 45 -7.26 7.29 6.36
N ARG A 46 -6.61 7.05 7.50
CA ARG A 46 -6.17 8.13 8.41
C ARG A 46 -4.97 8.85 7.81
N PRO A 47 -4.61 10.07 8.26
CA PRO A 47 -3.44 10.76 7.76
C PRO A 47 -2.21 9.85 7.70
N LEU A 48 -1.65 9.69 6.50
CA LEU A 48 -0.58 8.73 6.24
C LEU A 48 0.25 9.11 5.02
N VAL A 49 1.43 8.50 4.94
CA VAL A 49 2.28 8.48 3.74
C VAL A 49 2.39 7.05 3.24
N CYS A 50 2.08 6.84 1.97
CA CYS A 50 2.21 5.55 1.30
C CYS A 50 3.30 5.64 0.22
N LEU A 51 4.29 4.76 0.32
CA LEU A 51 5.38 4.64 -0.65
C LEU A 51 5.11 3.49 -1.61
N VAL A 52 5.17 3.73 -2.92
CA VAL A 52 5.09 2.67 -3.93
C VAL A 52 6.51 2.22 -4.28
N LEU A 53 6.92 1.08 -3.74
CA LEU A 53 8.29 0.58 -3.89
C LEU A 53 8.49 -0.23 -5.17
N GLN A 54 7.42 -0.83 -5.70
CA GLN A 54 7.38 -1.59 -6.95
C GLN A 54 5.94 -1.70 -7.45
N GLY A 55 5.76 -2.10 -8.72
CA GLY A 55 4.44 -2.23 -9.33
C GLY A 55 3.70 -0.90 -9.35
N ALA A 56 2.39 -0.95 -9.14
CA ALA A 56 1.57 0.24 -9.00
C ALA A 56 0.49 0.10 -7.91
N LYS A 57 0.05 1.25 -7.41
CA LYS A 57 -1.11 1.40 -6.54
C LYS A 57 -2.15 2.24 -7.26
N MET A 58 -3.32 1.65 -7.45
CA MET A 58 -4.51 2.35 -7.88
C MET A 58 -5.29 2.79 -6.65
N MET A 59 -5.74 4.03 -6.65
CA MET A 59 -6.48 4.62 -5.55
C MET A 59 -7.66 5.41 -6.09
N THR A 60 -8.85 5.13 -5.55
CA THR A 60 -10.07 5.85 -5.87
C THR A 60 -10.57 6.58 -4.63
N VAL A 61 -10.82 7.88 -4.78
CA VAL A 61 -11.41 8.75 -3.77
C VAL A 61 -12.64 9.41 -4.38
N GLY A 62 -13.82 9.10 -3.85
CA GLY A 62 -15.07 9.55 -4.46
C GLY A 62 -15.19 9.06 -5.90
N ARG A 63 -15.07 9.98 -6.88
CA ARG A 63 -15.13 9.67 -8.32
C ARG A 63 -13.77 9.77 -9.01
N GLU A 64 -12.73 10.20 -8.29
CA GLU A 64 -11.41 10.37 -8.86
C GLU A 64 -10.59 9.11 -8.63
N GLN A 65 -9.98 8.61 -9.70
CA GLN A 65 -9.14 7.41 -9.68
C GLN A 65 -7.76 7.78 -10.21
N GLN A 66 -6.73 7.50 -9.42
CA GLN A 66 -5.35 7.79 -9.75
C GLN A 66 -4.50 6.55 -9.57
N VAL A 67 -3.54 6.37 -10.49
CA VAL A 67 -2.50 5.34 -10.39
C VAL A 67 -1.19 5.99 -9.98
N PHE A 68 -0.51 5.34 -9.03
CA PHE A 68 0.81 5.71 -8.52
C PHE A 68 1.76 4.54 -8.79
N THR A 69 2.83 4.78 -9.54
CA THR A 69 3.82 3.76 -9.93
C THR A 69 5.03 3.78 -9.01
N ALA A 70 5.90 2.77 -9.15
CA ALA A 70 7.14 2.67 -8.39
C ALA A 70 7.93 3.99 -8.37
N GLY A 71 8.32 4.42 -7.17
CA GLY A 71 9.02 5.70 -6.95
C GLY A 71 8.09 6.86 -6.58
N GLN A 72 6.77 6.74 -6.84
CA GLN A 72 5.80 7.74 -6.41
C GLN A 72 5.32 7.47 -4.99
N SER A 73 4.75 8.51 -4.37
CA SER A 73 4.20 8.46 -3.02
C SER A 73 2.84 9.13 -2.96
N VAL A 74 2.00 8.68 -2.03
CA VAL A 74 0.70 9.27 -1.74
C VAL A 74 0.76 9.86 -0.33
N ILE A 75 0.38 11.12 -0.19
CA ILE A 75 0.20 11.76 1.11
C ILE A 75 -1.29 12.00 1.27
N VAL A 76 -1.86 11.45 2.33
CA VAL A 76 -3.25 11.67 2.72
C VAL A 76 -3.22 12.47 4.03
N SER A 77 -3.82 13.66 4.02
CA SER A 77 -3.74 14.63 5.13
C SER A 77 -4.99 14.66 6.01
N ALA A 78 -6.05 13.96 5.63
CA ALA A 78 -7.32 13.89 6.34
C ALA A 78 -7.87 12.47 6.35
N ASP A 79 -8.89 12.22 7.17
CA ASP A 79 -9.61 10.96 7.12
C ASP A 79 -10.39 10.86 5.81
N MET A 80 -10.03 9.90 4.96
CA MET A 80 -10.60 9.78 3.60
C MET A 80 -11.06 8.34 3.31
N PRO A 81 -12.30 8.14 2.86
CA PRO A 81 -12.72 6.84 2.33
C PRO A 81 -12.05 6.60 0.98
N VAL A 82 -11.35 5.47 0.89
CA VAL A 82 -10.53 5.11 -0.26
C VAL A 82 -10.84 3.68 -0.69
N VAL A 83 -10.94 3.48 -2.01
CA VAL A 83 -10.84 2.16 -2.62
C VAL A 83 -9.43 2.00 -3.18
N GLY A 84 -8.64 1.11 -2.59
CA GLY A 84 -7.26 0.85 -3.01
C GLY A 84 -7.16 -0.49 -3.75
N ARG A 85 -6.31 -0.55 -4.77
CA ARG A 85 -5.94 -1.80 -5.43
C ARG A 85 -4.44 -1.80 -5.73
N ILE A 86 -3.76 -2.89 -5.43
CA ILE A 86 -2.39 -3.11 -5.93
C ILE A 86 -2.51 -3.73 -7.32
N VAL A 87 -1.78 -3.15 -8.28
CA VAL A 87 -1.75 -3.52 -9.69
C VAL A 87 -0.36 -4.00 -10.06
#